data_AF-A0A5C3EFX7-F1
#
_entry.id   AF-A0A5C3EFX7-F1
#
_cell.length_a   1.000
_cell.length_b   1.000
_cell.length_c   1.000
_cell.angle_alpha   90.00
_cell.angle_beta   90.00
_cell.angle_gamma   90.00
#
_symmetry.space_group_name_H-M   'P 1'
#
loop_
_entity.id
_entity.type
_entity.pdbx_description
1 polymer ?
#
loop_
_entity_poly.entity_id
_entity_poly.type
_entity_poly.pdbx_seq_one_letter_code
_entity_poly.pdbx_strand_id
1 'polypeptide(L)'
;MPAKGEAALDRKRKRNAERDACRRQSYRDSQEESTHIDLSRQHHIKRHTDLSQFDLIECKALAEGSSSHSTRPNLTLADRDTKEIVLQRIAPTSYAKFLEAKKSSLIGKHLYDQYLAKKPIPISTISTQKLKIKLTKRKVIEHHLGIWHSRGKQTLDFTKETTDPQYKPEALDLLFWARMHTDLVMRTAQPLIHPSFRSNISSRSKGRKWLASIFGSKSIELLHPWWTTVAFFSNFAGGIHLDNDDCIPSFLFNFGKAAWIELPEFSVKILVEPMDLVILNSRSFYHRTRPFVPPGHSAAANRWAFSGFFRDAIYHRETVCKVAEWRLDSIFGYQSKGGSS
;
A
#
# COMPACT_ATOMS: atom_id res chain seq x y z
N MET A 1 5.06 -38.03 -19.77
CA MET A 1 4.94 -37.94 -18.29
C MET A 1 3.75 -38.80 -17.87
N PRO A 2 3.92 -39.94 -17.18
CA PRO A 2 2.78 -40.77 -16.81
C PRO A 2 1.86 -40.03 -15.84
N ALA A 3 0.55 -40.16 -16.04
CA ALA A 3 -0.46 -39.62 -15.15
C ALA A 3 -0.29 -40.20 -13.74
N LYS A 4 -0.36 -39.36 -12.71
CA LYS A 4 -0.26 -39.82 -11.31
C LYS A 4 -1.45 -40.72 -11.01
N GLY A 5 -1.18 -41.95 -10.55
CA GLY A 5 -2.23 -42.89 -10.13
C GLY A 5 -3.11 -42.32 -9.02
N GLU A 6 -4.36 -42.77 -8.94
CA GLU A 6 -5.40 -42.27 -8.03
C GLU A 6 -4.94 -42.27 -6.56
N ALA A 7 -4.28 -43.33 -6.10
CA ALA A 7 -3.69 -43.42 -4.76
C ALA A 7 -2.60 -42.36 -4.47
N ALA A 8 -1.91 -41.83 -5.50
CA ALA A 8 -0.96 -40.74 -5.34
C ALA A 8 -1.66 -39.37 -5.25
N LEU A 9 -2.78 -39.21 -5.96
CA LEU A 9 -3.62 -38.01 -5.88
C LEU A 9 -4.31 -37.92 -4.51
N ASP A 10 -4.83 -39.02 -3.98
CA ASP A 10 -5.48 -39.03 -2.66
C ASP A 10 -4.50 -38.79 -1.51
N ARG A 11 -3.30 -39.38 -1.57
CA ARG A 11 -2.22 -39.05 -0.61
C ARG A 11 -1.81 -37.58 -0.67
N LYS A 12 -1.90 -36.93 -1.83
CA LYS A 12 -1.65 -35.49 -1.98
C LYS A 12 -2.80 -34.67 -1.40
N ARG A 13 -4.06 -35.05 -1.66
CA ARG A 13 -5.25 -34.40 -1.10
C ARG A 13 -5.25 -34.44 0.42
N LYS A 14 -5.00 -35.62 1.01
CA LYS A 14 -4.94 -35.79 2.47
C LYS A 14 -3.85 -34.91 3.11
N ARG A 15 -2.63 -34.93 2.57
CA ARG A 15 -1.54 -34.06 3.06
C ARG A 15 -1.85 -32.57 2.92
N ASN A 16 -2.53 -32.16 1.85
CA ASN A 16 -2.95 -30.77 1.70
C ASN A 16 -4.03 -30.40 2.74
N ALA A 17 -4.99 -31.29 3.00
CA ALA A 17 -6.02 -31.07 4.01
C ALA A 17 -5.43 -30.97 5.43
N GLU A 18 -4.48 -31.83 5.79
CA GLU A 18 -3.76 -31.76 7.07
C GLU A 18 -2.99 -30.45 7.22
N ARG A 19 -2.29 -30.00 6.17
CA ARG A 19 -1.59 -28.71 6.17
C ARG A 19 -2.53 -27.53 6.30
N ASP A 20 -3.67 -27.57 5.60
CA ASP A 20 -4.68 -26.52 5.67
C ASP A 20 -5.36 -26.49 7.04
N ALA A 21 -5.59 -27.64 7.67
CA ALA A 21 -6.09 -27.73 9.04
C ALA A 21 -5.11 -27.12 10.06
N CYS A 22 -3.82 -27.46 9.96
CA CYS A 22 -2.77 -26.86 10.78
C CYS A 22 -2.72 -25.34 10.62
N ARG A 23 -2.78 -24.84 9.38
CA ARG A 23 -2.83 -23.38 9.11
C ARG A 23 -4.07 -22.73 9.72
N ARG A 24 -5.26 -23.33 9.56
CA ARG A 24 -6.49 -22.80 10.16
C ARG A 24 -6.38 -22.68 11.69
N GLN A 25 -5.74 -23.65 12.33
CA GLN A 25 -5.47 -23.60 13.76
C GLN A 25 -4.53 -22.45 14.11
N SER A 26 -3.39 -22.31 13.42
CA SER A 26 -2.46 -21.18 13.66
C SER A 26 -3.13 -19.81 13.49
N TYR A 27 -3.99 -19.64 12.48
CA TYR A 27 -4.76 -18.40 12.32
C TYR A 27 -5.69 -18.16 13.50
N ARG A 28 -6.39 -19.19 14.00
CA ARG A 28 -7.27 -19.08 15.18
C ARG A 28 -6.48 -18.60 16.40
N ASP A 29 -5.35 -19.24 16.68
CA ASP A 29 -4.51 -18.92 17.83
C ASP A 29 -3.97 -17.48 17.73
N SER A 30 -3.58 -17.02 16.53
CA SER A 30 -3.07 -15.65 16.31
C SER A 30 -4.11 -14.54 16.39
N GLN A 31 -5.41 -14.86 16.31
CA GLN A 31 -6.48 -13.83 16.37
C GLN A 31 -6.78 -13.37 17.79
N GLU A 32 -6.45 -14.17 18.80
CA GLU A 32 -6.65 -13.84 20.20
C GLU A 32 -5.57 -12.86 20.72
N GLU A 33 -4.48 -12.70 19.98
CA GLU A 33 -3.35 -11.86 20.33
C GLU A 33 -3.25 -10.64 19.41
N SER A 34 -3.65 -9.47 19.92
CA SER A 34 -3.26 -8.17 19.36
C SER A 34 -2.30 -7.52 20.34
N THR A 35 -1.06 -7.29 19.91
CA THR A 35 -0.04 -6.66 20.74
C THR A 35 -0.08 -5.15 20.56
N HIS A 36 -0.20 -4.40 21.66
CA HIS A 36 -0.04 -2.96 21.67
C HIS A 36 1.27 -2.60 22.36
N ILE A 37 2.14 -1.84 21.71
CA ILE A 37 3.47 -1.48 22.22
C ILE A 37 3.67 0.03 22.17
N ASP A 38 3.95 0.62 23.34
CA ASP A 38 4.32 2.02 23.50
C ASP A 38 5.84 2.19 23.32
N LEU A 39 6.24 2.76 22.19
CA LEU A 39 7.63 2.99 21.80
C LEU A 39 8.16 4.29 22.41
N SER A 40 9.34 4.24 23.01
CA SER A 40 10.09 5.44 23.39
C SER A 40 10.88 5.96 22.19
N ARG A 41 10.74 7.25 21.89
CA ARG A 41 11.53 7.91 20.86
C ARG A 41 12.99 8.00 21.30
N GLN A 42 13.90 7.51 20.47
CA GLN A 42 15.35 7.50 20.72
C GLN A 42 16.10 8.55 19.90
N HIS A 43 15.53 8.94 18.75
CA HIS A 43 16.12 9.91 17.84
C HIS A 43 15.09 10.95 17.41
N HIS A 44 15.52 12.21 17.30
CA HIS A 44 14.68 13.31 16.84
C HIS A 44 15.19 13.82 15.48
N ILE A 45 14.46 13.50 14.41
CA ILE A 45 14.82 13.92 13.05
C ILE A 45 14.09 15.23 12.73
N LYS A 46 14.84 16.34 12.69
CA LYS A 46 14.27 17.69 12.42
C LYS A 46 14.07 17.94 10.93
N ARG A 47 13.18 18.89 10.58
CA ARG A 47 12.63 19.16 9.23
C ARG A 47 13.63 19.64 8.15
N HIS A 48 14.92 19.76 8.46
CA HIS A 48 15.98 20.15 7.52
C HIS A 48 17.26 19.31 7.68
N THR A 49 17.17 18.18 8.38
CA THR A 49 18.34 17.33 8.61
C THR A 49 18.67 16.54 7.35
N ASP A 50 19.96 16.37 7.07
CA ASP A 50 20.39 15.43 6.04
C ASP A 50 20.01 14.01 6.46
N LEU A 51 18.99 13.45 5.80
CA LEU A 51 18.46 12.12 6.11
C LEU A 51 19.47 11.00 5.82
N SER A 52 20.52 11.27 5.03
CA SER A 52 21.60 10.30 4.78
C SER A 52 22.36 9.92 6.05
N GLN A 53 22.46 10.84 7.02
CA GLN A 53 23.10 10.58 8.32
C GLN A 53 22.33 9.56 9.15
N PHE A 54 21.02 9.49 8.94
CA PHE A 54 20.14 8.54 9.61
C PHE A 54 19.97 7.23 8.85
N ASP A 55 20.52 7.11 7.64
CA ASP A 55 20.45 5.86 6.90
C ASP A 55 21.17 4.72 7.66
N LEU A 56 22.09 5.07 8.57
CA LEU A 56 22.89 4.18 9.41
C LEU A 56 22.28 3.86 10.79
N ILE A 57 21.14 4.44 11.17
CA ILE A 57 20.48 4.07 12.44
C ILE A 57 20.18 2.56 12.39
N GLU A 58 20.69 1.85 13.39
CA GLU A 58 20.43 0.43 13.55
C GLU A 58 19.02 0.23 14.13
N CYS A 59 18.12 -0.31 13.31
CA CYS A 59 16.80 -0.71 13.76
C CYS A 59 16.79 -2.17 14.22
N LYS A 60 16.39 -2.41 15.47
CA LYS A 60 16.25 -3.75 16.06
C LYS A 60 14.88 -4.33 15.74
N ALA A 61 14.85 -5.63 15.43
CA ALA A 61 13.57 -6.31 15.23
C ALA A 61 12.78 -6.28 16.53
N LEU A 62 11.53 -5.84 16.45
CA LEU A 62 10.66 -5.84 17.61
C LEU A 62 10.44 -7.29 18.07
N ALA A 63 10.58 -7.54 19.38
CA ALA A 63 10.25 -8.83 19.98
C ALA A 63 8.73 -8.99 19.98
N GLU A 64 8.20 -9.39 18.83
CA GLU A 64 6.85 -9.92 18.71
C GLU A 64 6.91 -11.31 19.36
N GLY A 65 6.11 -11.56 20.40
CA GLY A 65 6.15 -12.79 21.21
C GLY A 65 6.38 -14.04 20.37
N SER A 66 7.18 -14.98 20.90
CA SER A 66 7.66 -16.17 20.21
C SER A 66 6.52 -17.11 19.79
N SER A 67 5.79 -16.78 18.73
CA SER A 67 4.90 -17.72 18.07
C SER A 67 5.71 -18.45 16.99
N SER A 68 5.99 -19.72 17.26
CA SER A 68 6.61 -20.70 16.34
C SER A 68 5.68 -21.09 15.18
N HIS A 69 4.60 -20.33 14.97
CA HIS A 69 3.54 -20.63 14.03
C HIS A 69 3.44 -19.55 12.95
N SER A 70 3.01 -19.96 11.75
CA SER A 70 3.07 -19.20 10.49
C SER A 70 2.19 -17.94 10.42
N THR A 71 1.73 -17.43 11.56
CA THR A 71 0.83 -16.29 11.69
C THR A 71 1.27 -15.47 12.90
N ARG A 72 1.78 -14.27 12.64
CA ARG A 72 2.17 -13.31 13.68
C ARG A 72 0.93 -12.57 14.20
N PRO A 73 0.90 -12.20 15.49
CA PRO A 73 -0.19 -11.42 16.05
C PRO A 73 -0.32 -10.06 15.36
N ASN A 74 -1.52 -9.48 15.42
CA ASN A 74 -1.71 -8.09 15.00
C ASN A 74 -0.90 -7.17 15.91
N LEU A 75 -0.36 -6.09 15.36
CA LEU A 75 0.55 -5.20 16.08
C LEU A 75 0.06 -3.77 15.96
N THR A 76 -0.04 -3.07 17.09
CA THR A 76 -0.26 -1.62 17.17
C THR A 76 0.91 -0.98 17.89
N LEU A 77 1.52 0.02 17.26
CA LEU A 77 2.64 0.78 17.80
C LEU A 77 2.17 2.20 18.06
N ALA A 78 2.36 2.67 19.29
CA ALA A 78 2.09 4.04 19.68
C ALA A 78 3.37 4.72 20.15
N ASP A 79 3.48 6.01 19.90
CA ASP A 79 4.51 6.84 20.52
C ASP A 79 4.15 7.01 22.00
N ARG A 80 5.06 6.61 22.91
CA ARG A 80 4.82 6.61 24.35
C ARG A 80 4.44 7.99 24.88
N ASP A 81 5.06 9.03 24.33
CA ASP A 81 4.97 10.39 24.85
C ASP A 81 3.72 11.11 24.34
N THR A 82 3.46 11.02 23.03
CA THR A 82 2.33 11.71 22.39
C THR A 82 1.05 10.89 22.36
N LYS A 83 1.15 9.57 22.62
CA LYS A 83 0.07 8.58 22.42
C LYS A 83 -0.47 8.49 21.00
N GLU A 84 0.20 9.13 20.03
CA GLU A 84 -0.16 9.00 18.63
C GLU A 84 0.16 7.58 18.14
N ILE A 85 -0.77 6.99 17.38
CA ILE A 85 -0.51 5.71 16.73
C ILE A 85 0.45 5.93 15.57
N VAL A 86 1.57 5.23 15.64
CA VAL A 86 2.64 5.27 14.64
C VAL A 86 2.30 4.33 13.49
N LEU A 87 2.03 3.05 13.82
CA LEU A 87 1.83 1.98 12.84
C LEU A 87 0.88 0.93 13.40
N GLN A 88 0.05 0.35 12.53
CA GLN A 88 -0.69 -0.87 12.79
C GLN A 88 -0.41 -1.89 11.69
N ARG A 89 -0.05 -3.12 12.05
CA ARG A 89 0.05 -4.27 11.13
C ARG A 89 -1.10 -5.22 11.41
N ILE A 90 -1.86 -5.54 10.38
CA ILE A 90 -3.01 -6.44 10.43
C ILE A 90 -2.78 -7.59 9.44
N ALA A 91 -2.70 -8.80 9.97
CA ALA A 91 -2.69 -10.01 9.16
C ALA A 91 -4.14 -10.44 8.82
N PRO A 92 -4.36 -11.25 7.77
CA PRO A 92 -5.68 -11.81 7.50
C PRO A 92 -6.25 -12.57 8.72
N THR A 93 -7.53 -12.42 9.03
CA THR A 93 -8.08 -13.00 10.26
C THR A 93 -8.37 -14.49 10.20
N SER A 94 -8.23 -15.09 9.02
CA SER A 94 -8.38 -16.53 8.83
C SER A 94 -7.63 -16.98 7.60
N TYR A 95 -7.31 -18.27 7.56
CA TYR A 95 -6.66 -18.86 6.40
C TYR A 95 -7.52 -18.75 5.12
N ALA A 96 -8.85 -18.83 5.24
CA ALA A 96 -9.75 -18.64 4.10
C ALA A 96 -9.64 -17.22 3.51
N LYS A 97 -9.63 -16.20 4.37
CA LYS A 97 -9.45 -14.80 3.98
C LYS A 97 -8.06 -14.55 3.40
N PHE A 98 -7.02 -15.18 3.95
CA PHE A 98 -5.68 -15.17 3.35
C PHE A 98 -5.70 -15.74 1.93
N LEU A 99 -6.34 -16.88 1.70
CA LEU A 99 -6.41 -17.50 0.36
C LEU A 99 -7.18 -16.61 -0.63
N GLU A 100 -8.25 -15.95 -0.20
CA GLU A 100 -9.02 -15.03 -1.03
C GLU A 100 -8.20 -13.78 -1.40
N ALA A 101 -7.58 -13.14 -0.41
CA ALA A 101 -6.66 -12.01 -0.63
C ALA A 101 -5.49 -12.42 -1.54
N LYS A 102 -4.93 -13.61 -1.34
CA LYS A 102 -3.86 -14.16 -2.18
C LYS A 102 -4.33 -14.38 -3.62
N LYS A 103 -5.52 -14.93 -3.84
CA LYS A 103 -6.08 -15.09 -5.20
C LYS A 103 -6.24 -13.72 -5.87
N SER A 104 -6.78 -12.74 -5.15
CA SER A 104 -6.89 -11.36 -5.63
C SER A 104 -5.51 -10.76 -5.95
N SER A 105 -4.48 -11.01 -5.14
CA SER A 105 -3.12 -10.53 -5.39
C SER A 105 -2.50 -11.07 -6.67
N LEU A 106 -2.82 -12.30 -7.07
CA LEU A 106 -2.32 -12.87 -8.33
C LEU A 106 -2.91 -12.13 -9.54
N ILE A 107 -4.18 -11.76 -9.47
CA ILE A 107 -4.83 -10.92 -10.49
C ILE A 107 -4.18 -9.54 -10.52
N GLY A 108 -3.96 -8.92 -9.37
CA GLY A 108 -3.29 -7.63 -9.27
C GLY A 108 -1.87 -7.64 -9.82
N LYS A 109 -1.12 -8.71 -9.57
CA LYS A 109 0.23 -8.87 -10.13
C LYS A 109 0.18 -8.96 -11.65
N HIS A 110 -0.77 -9.70 -12.21
CA HIS A 110 -0.96 -9.78 -13.66
C HIS A 110 -1.28 -8.42 -14.28
N LEU A 111 -2.23 -7.68 -13.70
CA LEU A 111 -2.59 -6.33 -14.15
C LEU A 111 -1.42 -5.36 -14.03
N TYR A 112 -0.66 -5.44 -12.94
CA TYR A 112 0.51 -4.59 -12.73
C TYR A 112 1.61 -4.90 -13.76
N ASP A 113 1.83 -6.17 -14.09
CA ASP A 113 2.80 -6.56 -15.13
C ASP A 113 2.36 -6.09 -16.51
N GLN A 114 1.07 -6.17 -16.85
CA GLN A 114 0.53 -5.63 -18.10
C GLN A 114 0.73 -4.11 -18.18
N TYR A 115 0.42 -3.40 -17.09
CA TYR A 115 0.64 -1.95 -16.98
C TYR A 115 2.13 -1.60 -17.16
N LEU A 116 3.04 -2.33 -16.51
CA LEU A 116 4.48 -2.11 -16.64
C LEU A 116 4.99 -2.42 -18.06
N ALA A 117 4.45 -3.44 -18.73
CA ALA A 117 4.83 -3.79 -20.10
C ALA A 117 4.48 -2.71 -21.13
N LYS A 118 3.46 -1.89 -20.85
CA LYS A 118 3.07 -0.74 -21.70
C LYS A 118 3.90 0.50 -21.45
N LYS A 119 4.56 0.57 -20.29
CA LYS A 119 5.50 1.64 -20.02
C LYS A 119 6.79 1.38 -20.77
N PRO A 120 7.38 2.41 -21.41
CA PRO A 120 8.71 2.26 -21.96
C PRO A 120 9.64 1.85 -20.81
N ILE A 121 10.23 0.65 -20.94
CA ILE A 121 11.40 0.28 -20.15
C ILE A 121 12.41 1.40 -20.42
N PRO A 122 12.99 2.05 -19.39
CA PRO A 122 14.10 2.94 -19.63
C PRO A 122 15.21 2.08 -20.27
N ILE A 123 15.35 2.16 -21.59
CA ILE A 123 16.46 1.55 -22.32
C ILE A 123 17.70 2.36 -21.91
N SER A 124 18.31 1.97 -20.79
CA SER A 124 19.74 2.15 -20.49
C SER A 124 20.07 1.50 -19.14
N THR A 125 20.21 0.18 -19.18
CA THR A 125 21.41 -0.44 -18.62
C THR A 125 22.61 -0.04 -19.49
N ILE A 126 23.68 0.44 -18.85
CA ILE A 126 25.04 0.60 -19.40
C ILE A 126 25.23 1.76 -20.41
N SER A 127 25.39 2.98 -19.89
CA SER A 127 26.37 3.94 -20.44
C SER A 127 26.68 5.00 -19.39
N THR A 128 27.96 5.19 -19.14
CA THR A 128 28.54 6.28 -18.36
C THR A 128 27.98 7.64 -18.79
N GLN A 129 27.61 8.44 -17.80
CA GLN A 129 27.26 9.88 -17.86
C GLN A 129 25.79 10.26 -18.10
N LYS A 130 25.19 10.79 -17.01
CA LYS A 130 24.16 11.84 -17.00
C LYS A 130 22.72 11.54 -17.47
N LEU A 131 22.16 10.36 -17.18
CA LEU A 131 20.70 10.22 -17.02
C LEU A 131 20.34 10.23 -15.53
N LYS A 132 19.97 11.43 -15.03
CA LYS A 132 19.39 11.60 -13.69
C LYS A 132 17.98 11.01 -13.68
N ILE A 133 17.87 9.68 -13.58
CA ILE A 133 16.63 9.07 -13.08
C ILE A 133 16.44 9.65 -11.68
N LYS A 134 15.41 10.49 -11.51
CA LYS A 134 15.13 11.17 -10.24
C LYS A 134 14.62 10.11 -9.26
N LEU A 135 15.54 9.36 -8.65
CA LEU A 135 15.26 8.56 -7.48
C LEU A 135 14.60 9.49 -6.47
N THR A 136 13.34 9.20 -6.13
CA THR A 136 12.59 9.97 -5.13
C THR A 136 13.33 9.89 -3.79
N LYS A 137 12.94 10.71 -2.80
CA LYS A 137 13.44 10.56 -1.43
C LYS A 137 13.29 9.11 -0.91
N ARG A 138 12.30 8.38 -1.45
CA ARG A 138 11.99 6.98 -1.15
C ARG A 138 12.94 5.97 -1.83
N LYS A 139 13.80 6.39 -2.77
CA LYS A 139 14.77 5.56 -3.53
C LYS A 139 14.09 4.38 -4.29
N VAL A 140 12.86 4.58 -4.77
CA VAL A 140 12.08 3.57 -5.52
C VAL A 140 11.31 4.24 -6.66
N ILE A 141 11.06 3.48 -7.74
CA ILE A 141 10.19 3.92 -8.85
C ILE A 141 8.74 3.61 -8.45
N GLU A 142 7.93 4.66 -8.41
CA GLU A 142 6.52 4.59 -8.06
C GLU A 142 5.66 5.00 -9.26
N HIS A 143 4.49 4.41 -9.35
CA HIS A 143 3.47 4.75 -10.34
C HIS A 143 2.20 5.14 -9.61
N HIS A 144 1.87 6.42 -9.68
CA HIS A 144 0.77 7.01 -8.92
C HIS A 144 -0.50 7.00 -9.77
N LEU A 145 -1.55 6.32 -9.33
CA LEU A 145 -2.85 6.27 -9.99
C LEU A 145 -3.91 6.95 -9.12
N GLY A 146 -4.92 7.56 -9.75
CA GLY A 146 -5.98 8.31 -9.06
C GLY A 146 -5.79 9.82 -9.15
N ILE A 147 -6.35 10.57 -8.19
CA ILE A 147 -6.39 12.04 -8.18
C ILE A 147 -5.30 12.61 -7.28
N TRP A 148 -4.49 13.52 -7.82
CA TRP A 148 -3.40 14.18 -7.11
C TRP A 148 -3.72 15.65 -6.86
N HIS A 149 -3.47 16.09 -5.62
CA HIS A 149 -3.45 17.51 -5.27
C HIS A 149 -2.46 17.73 -4.13
N SER A 150 -1.92 18.93 -4.00
CA SER A 150 -0.94 19.26 -2.95
C SER A 150 -1.09 20.73 -2.58
N ARG A 151 -0.69 21.06 -1.35
CA ARG A 151 -0.82 22.43 -0.86
C ARG A 151 -0.05 23.41 -1.73
N GLY A 152 -0.71 24.50 -2.11
CA GLY A 152 -0.14 25.52 -2.99
C GLY A 152 0.02 25.11 -4.46
N LYS A 153 -0.43 23.92 -4.88
CA LYS A 153 -0.52 23.59 -6.31
C LYS A 153 -1.78 24.20 -6.92
N GLN A 154 -1.64 24.76 -8.10
CA GLN A 154 -2.75 25.38 -8.83
C GLN A 154 -3.74 24.36 -9.44
N THR A 155 -3.35 23.08 -9.51
CA THR A 155 -4.09 22.03 -10.23
C THR A 155 -4.59 20.92 -9.31
N LEU A 156 -5.83 20.50 -9.54
CA LEU A 156 -6.44 19.27 -9.03
C LEU A 156 -6.85 18.44 -10.24
N ASP A 157 -6.22 17.28 -10.44
CA ASP A 157 -6.50 16.40 -11.58
C ASP A 157 -6.13 14.94 -11.27
N PHE A 158 -6.60 14.03 -12.11
CA PHE A 158 -6.04 12.70 -12.20
C PHE A 158 -4.55 12.77 -12.55
N THR A 159 -3.78 11.88 -11.93
CA THR A 159 -2.37 11.65 -12.23
C THR A 159 -2.17 11.39 -13.72
N LYS A 160 -1.03 11.82 -14.27
CA LYS A 160 -0.68 11.58 -15.67
C LYS A 160 -0.75 10.08 -16.00
N GLU A 161 -0.34 9.24 -15.06
CA GLU A 161 -0.41 7.80 -15.18
C GLU A 161 -1.83 7.23 -15.30
N THR A 162 -2.86 7.96 -14.88
CA THR A 162 -4.27 7.55 -15.03
C THR A 162 -4.89 8.06 -16.32
N THR A 163 -4.39 9.17 -16.88
CA THR A 163 -5.02 9.86 -18.01
C THR A 163 -4.31 9.67 -19.34
N ASP A 164 -3.05 9.22 -19.33
CA ASP A 164 -2.24 9.04 -20.53
C ASP A 164 -2.86 7.98 -21.47
N PRO A 165 -3.26 8.34 -22.70
CA PRO A 165 -3.92 7.43 -23.63
C PRO A 165 -3.15 6.14 -23.91
N GLN A 166 -1.81 6.15 -23.79
CA GLN A 166 -0.95 5.01 -24.11
C GLN A 166 -1.21 3.79 -23.21
N TYR A 167 -1.49 4.00 -21.92
CA TYR A 167 -1.64 2.94 -20.92
C TYR A 167 -2.83 3.15 -19.99
N LYS A 168 -3.73 4.07 -20.34
CA LYS A 168 -4.95 4.38 -19.58
C LYS A 168 -5.82 3.14 -19.31
N PRO A 169 -6.10 2.24 -20.27
CA PRO A 169 -6.90 1.05 -20.00
C PRO A 169 -6.29 0.19 -18.89
N GLU A 170 -5.00 -0.14 -18.98
CA GLU A 170 -4.29 -0.95 -17.99
C GLU A 170 -4.19 -0.24 -16.63
N ALA A 171 -4.02 1.09 -16.65
CA ALA A 171 -4.02 1.91 -15.44
C ALA A 171 -5.39 1.87 -14.73
N LEU A 172 -6.49 1.97 -15.48
CA LEU A 172 -7.84 1.95 -14.93
C LEU A 172 -8.20 0.56 -14.40
N ASP A 173 -7.83 -0.52 -15.11
CA ASP A 173 -8.03 -1.88 -14.64
C ASP A 173 -7.26 -2.15 -13.33
N LEU A 174 -6.00 -1.69 -13.28
CA LEU A 174 -5.16 -1.81 -12.08
C LEU A 174 -5.70 -0.98 -10.90
N LEU A 175 -6.18 0.25 -11.17
CA LEU A 175 -6.80 1.11 -10.16
C LEU A 175 -8.11 0.51 -9.64
N PHE A 176 -8.94 -0.04 -10.52
CA PHE A 176 -10.17 -0.74 -10.15
C PHE A 176 -9.87 -1.98 -9.31
N TRP A 177 -8.89 -2.78 -9.70
CA TRP A 177 -8.42 -3.89 -8.89
C TRP A 177 -7.95 -3.43 -7.50
N ALA A 178 -7.19 -2.34 -7.40
CA ALA A 178 -6.70 -1.83 -6.11
C ALA A 178 -7.86 -1.46 -5.18
N ARG A 179 -8.92 -0.85 -5.74
CA ARG A 179 -10.17 -0.56 -5.01
C ARG A 179 -10.81 -1.84 -4.50
N MET A 180 -11.04 -2.82 -5.38
CA MET A 180 -11.69 -4.09 -5.03
C MET A 180 -10.86 -4.90 -4.02
N HIS A 181 -9.54 -4.90 -4.16
CA HIS A 181 -8.63 -5.55 -3.21
C HIS A 181 -8.65 -4.85 -1.85
N THR A 182 -8.70 -3.51 -1.84
CA THR A 182 -8.88 -2.74 -0.59
C THR A 182 -10.19 -3.15 0.09
N ASP A 183 -11.32 -3.17 -0.62
CA ASP A 183 -12.61 -3.58 -0.05
C ASP A 183 -12.53 -5.00 0.55
N LEU A 184 -11.93 -5.93 -0.19
CA LEU A 184 -11.74 -7.32 0.25
C LEU A 184 -10.96 -7.42 1.57
N VAL A 185 -9.80 -6.76 1.65
CA VAL A 185 -8.96 -6.78 2.86
C VAL A 185 -9.65 -6.05 4.01
N MET A 186 -10.35 -4.95 3.73
CA MET A 186 -10.96 -4.10 4.75
C MET A 186 -12.21 -4.70 5.39
N ARG A 187 -12.97 -5.57 4.70
CA ARG A 187 -14.03 -6.39 5.33
C ARG A 187 -13.52 -7.17 6.55
N THR A 188 -12.23 -7.45 6.57
CA THR A 188 -11.56 -8.20 7.61
C THR A 188 -10.84 -7.30 8.60
N ALA A 189 -10.11 -6.30 8.10
CA ALA A 189 -9.28 -5.45 8.94
C ALA A 189 -10.09 -4.38 9.71
N GLN A 190 -11.21 -3.89 9.16
CA GLN A 190 -11.92 -2.72 9.69
C GLN A 190 -12.27 -2.78 11.19
N PRO A 191 -12.75 -3.91 11.76
CA PRO A 191 -13.03 -4.01 13.20
C PRO A 191 -11.77 -3.88 14.07
N LEU A 192 -10.61 -4.26 13.52
CA LEU A 192 -9.31 -4.29 14.21
C LEU A 192 -8.56 -2.97 14.11
N ILE A 193 -8.99 -2.05 13.23
CA ILE A 193 -8.32 -0.77 13.05
C ILE A 193 -8.38 0.03 14.35
N HIS A 194 -7.26 0.63 14.76
CA HIS A 194 -7.25 1.46 15.97
C HIS A 194 -8.28 2.62 15.87
N PRO A 195 -9.03 2.95 16.95
CA PRO A 195 -10.07 3.98 16.93
C PRO A 195 -9.64 5.34 16.34
N SER A 196 -8.42 5.80 16.64
CA SER A 196 -7.89 7.06 16.10
C SER A 196 -7.82 7.05 14.57
N PHE A 197 -7.31 5.96 13.98
CA PHE A 197 -7.27 5.76 12.53
C PHE A 197 -8.69 5.64 11.94
N ARG A 198 -9.60 4.89 12.59
CA ARG A 198 -11.01 4.80 12.14
C ARG A 198 -11.68 6.16 12.06
N SER A 199 -11.51 7.00 13.08
CA SER A 199 -12.05 8.36 13.10
C SER A 199 -11.53 9.20 11.93
N ASN A 200 -10.21 9.19 11.72
CA ASN A 200 -9.58 9.91 10.63
C ASN A 200 -10.06 9.43 9.26
N ILE A 201 -10.14 8.11 9.05
CA ILE A 201 -10.64 7.50 7.81
C ILE A 201 -12.08 7.93 7.53
N SER A 202 -12.98 7.84 8.51
CA SER A 202 -14.39 8.24 8.37
C SER A 202 -14.54 9.72 8.00
N SER A 203 -13.66 10.58 8.52
CA SER A 203 -13.68 12.01 8.24
C SER A 203 -13.32 12.37 6.79
N ARG A 204 -12.76 11.44 6.00
CA ARG A 204 -12.42 11.64 4.57
C ARG A 204 -13.64 11.80 3.65
N SER A 205 -14.81 11.42 4.13
CA SER A 205 -16.08 11.57 3.38
C SER A 205 -16.30 12.99 2.88
N LYS A 206 -15.87 14.03 3.63
CA LYS A 206 -15.97 15.43 3.20
C LYS A 206 -15.13 15.75 1.95
N GLY A 207 -13.89 15.24 1.90
CA GLY A 207 -13.01 15.41 0.75
C GLY A 207 -13.53 14.63 -0.47
N ARG A 208 -14.08 13.44 -0.25
CA ARG A 208 -14.73 12.66 -1.31
C ARG A 208 -15.95 13.36 -1.90
N LYS A 209 -16.81 13.95 -1.06
CA LYS A 209 -17.97 14.76 -1.50
C LYS A 209 -17.52 15.97 -2.32
N TRP A 210 -16.46 16.64 -1.90
CA TRP A 210 -15.87 17.76 -2.64
C TRP A 210 -15.36 17.32 -4.02
N LEU A 211 -14.58 16.23 -4.09
CA LEU A 211 -14.17 15.65 -5.37
C LEU A 211 -15.36 15.29 -6.27
N ALA A 212 -16.43 14.72 -5.71
CA ALA A 212 -17.63 14.37 -6.47
C ALA A 212 -18.36 15.62 -7.01
N SER A 213 -18.31 16.75 -6.30
CA SER A 213 -18.87 18.01 -6.81
C SER A 213 -18.08 18.60 -7.99
N ILE A 214 -16.81 18.20 -8.12
CA ILE A 214 -15.89 18.68 -9.17
C ILE A 214 -15.89 17.75 -10.38
N PHE A 215 -15.67 16.45 -10.13
CA PHE A 215 -15.50 15.41 -11.15
C PHE A 215 -16.73 14.52 -11.34
N GLY A 216 -17.84 14.77 -10.65
CA GLY A 216 -19.01 13.90 -10.69
C GLY A 216 -18.80 12.57 -9.92
N SER A 217 -19.90 12.03 -9.38
CA SER A 217 -19.85 10.83 -8.52
C SER A 217 -19.25 9.60 -9.23
N LYS A 218 -19.60 9.38 -10.52
CA LYS A 218 -19.13 8.23 -11.30
C LYS A 218 -17.60 8.16 -11.41
N SER A 219 -16.92 9.31 -11.56
CA SER A 219 -15.46 9.35 -11.61
C SER A 219 -14.81 9.03 -10.27
N ILE A 220 -15.43 9.51 -9.20
CA ILE A 220 -14.90 9.30 -7.85
C ILE A 220 -15.17 7.87 -7.36
N GLU A 221 -16.15 7.18 -7.95
CA GLU A 221 -16.36 5.75 -7.73
C GLU A 221 -15.20 4.90 -8.25
N LEU A 222 -14.37 5.38 -9.18
CA LEU A 222 -13.13 4.66 -9.55
C LEU A 222 -12.17 4.50 -8.35
N LEU A 223 -12.27 5.39 -7.35
CA LEU A 223 -11.39 5.42 -6.18
C LEU A 223 -12.09 4.82 -4.97
N HIS A 224 -11.33 4.14 -4.11
CA HIS A 224 -11.84 3.70 -2.81
C HIS A 224 -12.15 4.91 -1.90
N PRO A 225 -13.14 4.85 -1.00
CA PRO A 225 -13.47 5.98 -0.12
C PRO A 225 -12.34 6.45 0.80
N TRP A 226 -11.34 5.62 1.04
CA TRP A 226 -10.28 5.88 2.01
C TRP A 226 -8.99 6.42 1.41
N TRP A 227 -8.85 6.47 0.09
CA TRP A 227 -7.68 7.02 -0.56
C TRP A 227 -8.07 7.76 -1.84
N THR A 228 -7.29 8.78 -2.22
CA THR A 228 -7.46 9.49 -3.50
C THR A 228 -6.43 9.07 -4.52
N THR A 229 -5.31 8.52 -4.04
CA THR A 229 -4.19 8.09 -4.86
C THR A 229 -3.70 6.74 -4.35
N VAL A 230 -3.26 5.90 -5.28
CA VAL A 230 -2.48 4.70 -4.98
C VAL A 230 -1.12 4.78 -5.66
N ALA A 231 -0.06 4.41 -4.96
CA ALA A 231 1.28 4.27 -5.52
C ALA A 231 1.62 2.78 -5.66
N PHE A 232 1.83 2.31 -6.89
CA PHE A 232 2.36 0.99 -7.17
C PHE A 232 3.87 1.03 -7.31
N PHE A 233 4.55 0.05 -6.72
CA PHE A 233 5.99 -0.04 -6.81
C PHE A 233 6.47 -1.48 -6.72
N SER A 234 7.49 -1.76 -7.53
CA SER A 234 8.31 -2.95 -7.40
C SER A 234 9.47 -2.64 -6.45
N ASN A 235 9.89 -3.63 -5.67
CA ASN A 235 11.03 -3.53 -4.75
C ASN A 235 10.72 -2.75 -3.44
N PHE A 236 11.71 -2.06 -2.86
CA PHE A 236 11.64 -1.46 -1.53
C PHE A 236 11.85 0.06 -1.57
N ALA A 237 11.02 0.80 -0.82
CA ALA A 237 11.21 2.22 -0.56
C ALA A 237 12.33 2.44 0.46
N GLY A 238 13.58 2.30 0.02
CA GLY A 238 14.76 2.22 0.90
C GLY A 238 15.19 3.54 1.55
N GLY A 239 14.69 4.68 1.08
CA GLY A 239 15.03 5.98 1.65
C GLY A 239 14.11 6.38 2.82
N ILE A 240 14.70 6.95 3.87
CA ILE A 240 13.95 7.53 5.01
C ILE A 240 13.16 8.73 4.53
N HIS A 241 11.87 8.82 4.89
CA HIS A 241 11.02 9.92 4.47
C HIS A 241 9.77 10.11 5.35
N LEU A 242 9.07 11.23 5.09
CA LEU A 242 7.74 11.57 5.57
C LEU A 242 6.84 11.91 4.37
N ASP A 243 5.56 11.63 4.53
CA ASP A 243 4.51 11.94 3.56
C ASP A 243 3.75 13.18 4.00
N ASN A 244 4.44 14.32 3.99
CA ASN A 244 3.95 15.59 4.55
C ASN A 244 2.65 16.11 3.91
N ASP A 245 2.28 15.61 2.74
CA ASP A 245 1.10 16.05 2.00
C ASP A 245 -0.06 15.04 2.09
N ASP A 246 0.10 13.97 2.85
CA ASP A 246 -0.91 12.93 3.01
C ASP A 246 -1.65 13.07 4.34
N CYS A 247 -2.91 12.65 4.39
CA CYS A 247 -3.69 12.52 5.61
C CYS A 247 -3.33 11.23 6.34
N ILE A 248 -3.46 11.26 7.65
CA ILE A 248 -3.30 10.09 8.51
C ILE A 248 -4.58 9.25 8.46
N PRO A 249 -4.51 7.91 8.38
CA PRO A 249 -3.35 7.10 8.01
C PRO A 249 -3.24 6.82 6.51
N SER A 250 -2.05 6.44 6.07
CA SER A 250 -1.82 5.79 4.77
C SER A 250 -1.87 4.28 4.92
N PHE A 251 -2.17 3.57 3.82
CA PHE A 251 -2.23 2.11 3.77
C PHE A 251 -1.08 1.58 2.93
N LEU A 252 -0.52 0.43 3.30
CA LEU A 252 0.46 -0.30 2.52
C LEU A 252 0.05 -1.77 2.47
N PHE A 253 -0.09 -2.28 1.25
CA PHE A 253 -0.39 -3.67 0.97
C PHE A 253 0.87 -4.36 0.45
N ASN A 254 1.32 -5.39 1.16
CA ASN A 254 2.59 -6.04 0.89
C ASN A 254 2.40 -7.37 0.14
N PHE A 255 3.09 -7.55 -0.99
CA PHE A 255 2.95 -8.74 -1.83
C PHE A 255 4.30 -9.36 -2.23
N GLY A 256 4.26 -10.64 -2.60
CA GLY A 256 5.40 -11.38 -3.15
C GLY A 256 6.44 -11.82 -2.10
N LYS A 257 7.04 -10.87 -1.37
CA LYS A 257 8.07 -11.13 -0.35
C LYS A 257 7.86 -10.30 0.91
N ALA A 258 8.38 -10.83 2.02
CA ALA A 258 8.41 -10.11 3.28
C ALA A 258 9.35 -8.90 3.22
N ALA A 259 9.09 -7.91 4.05
CA ALA A 259 9.87 -6.68 4.13
C ALA A 259 9.97 -6.19 5.57
N TRP A 260 11.06 -5.51 5.89
CA TRP A 260 11.16 -4.71 7.10
C TRP A 260 10.57 -3.34 6.85
N ILE A 261 9.67 -2.90 7.72
CA ILE A 261 9.39 -1.47 7.89
C ILE A 261 10.21 -0.99 9.06
N GLU A 262 11.08 -0.02 8.81
CA GLU A 262 11.93 0.58 9.82
C GLU A 262 11.36 1.92 10.24
N LEU A 263 11.38 2.17 11.55
CA LEU A 263 10.98 3.43 12.20
C LEU A 263 12.22 4.00 12.91
N PRO A 264 13.07 4.76 12.20
CA PRO A 264 14.38 5.17 12.72
C PRO A 264 14.32 6.01 13.99
N GLU A 265 13.27 6.84 14.17
CA GLU A 265 13.10 7.65 15.40
C GLU A 265 12.97 6.81 16.68
N PHE A 266 12.58 5.54 16.54
CA PHE A 266 12.39 4.59 17.64
C PHE A 266 13.42 3.46 17.64
N SER A 267 14.33 3.41 16.65
CA SER A 267 15.29 2.33 16.44
C SER A 267 14.67 0.92 16.37
N VAL A 268 13.45 0.82 15.84
CA VAL A 268 12.73 -0.45 15.67
C VAL A 268 12.45 -0.76 14.21
N LYS A 269 12.38 -2.06 13.91
CA LYS A 269 11.87 -2.58 12.63
C LYS A 269 10.86 -3.68 12.85
N ILE A 270 9.88 -3.74 11.95
CA ILE A 270 8.73 -4.65 12.02
C ILE A 270 8.73 -5.50 10.75
N LEU A 271 8.56 -6.81 10.92
CA LEU A 271 8.46 -7.69 9.76
C LEU A 271 7.04 -7.60 9.21
N VAL A 272 6.94 -7.40 7.91
CA VAL A 272 5.68 -7.39 7.18
C VAL A 272 5.73 -8.55 6.20
N GLU A 273 4.84 -9.50 6.36
CA GLU A 273 4.73 -10.67 5.50
C GLU A 273 3.86 -10.37 4.27
N PRO A 274 3.89 -11.20 3.22
CA PRO A 274 2.93 -11.09 2.13
C PRO A 274 1.48 -11.24 2.64
N MET A 275 0.60 -10.37 2.16
CA MET A 275 -0.82 -10.22 2.57
C MET A 275 -1.06 -9.43 3.85
N ASP A 276 -0.01 -8.99 4.56
CA ASP A 276 -0.20 -8.06 5.66
C ASP A 276 -0.64 -6.70 5.13
N LEU A 277 -1.62 -6.13 5.82
CA LEU A 277 -2.00 -4.73 5.71
C LEU A 277 -1.21 -3.93 6.75
N VAL A 278 -0.55 -2.88 6.31
CA VAL A 278 0.04 -1.89 7.20
C VAL A 278 -0.74 -0.58 7.10
N ILE A 279 -1.12 -0.03 8.24
CA ILE A 279 -1.78 1.26 8.39
C ILE A 279 -0.81 2.16 9.14
N LEU A 280 -0.34 3.22 8.51
CA LEU A 280 0.78 4.02 9.00
C LEU A 280 0.41 5.50 9.12
N ASN A 281 0.83 6.14 10.20
CA ASN A 281 0.93 7.59 10.27
C ASN A 281 2.20 8.04 9.54
N SER A 282 2.15 8.01 8.21
CA SER A 282 3.30 8.29 7.35
C SER A 282 3.63 9.79 7.25
N ARG A 283 2.72 10.64 7.74
CA ARG A 283 2.87 12.10 7.79
C ARG A 283 3.74 12.56 8.97
N SER A 284 3.55 11.97 10.15
CA SER A 284 4.21 12.41 11.39
C SER A 284 5.48 11.63 11.71
N PHE A 285 5.62 10.39 11.24
CA PHE A 285 6.72 9.50 11.65
C PHE A 285 7.60 9.05 10.48
N TYR A 286 8.91 9.23 10.64
CA TYR A 286 9.88 8.84 9.62
C TYR A 286 9.90 7.32 9.46
N HIS A 287 9.90 6.88 8.22
CA HIS A 287 9.89 5.45 7.91
C HIS A 287 10.64 5.14 6.61
N ARG A 288 11.00 3.86 6.46
CA ARG A 288 11.50 3.28 5.21
C ARG A 288 11.19 1.79 5.15
N THR A 289 11.29 1.22 3.96
CA THR A 289 11.15 -0.23 3.74
C THR A 289 12.48 -0.82 3.32
N ARG A 290 12.91 -1.92 3.96
CA ARG A 290 14.12 -2.68 3.64
C ARG A 290 13.80 -4.13 3.29
N PRO A 291 14.63 -4.81 2.49
CA PRO A 291 14.48 -6.25 2.25
C PRO A 291 14.61 -7.06 3.53
N PHE A 292 13.70 -8.02 3.72
CA PHE A 292 13.95 -9.13 4.63
C PHE A 292 14.83 -10.16 3.92
N VAL A 293 16.04 -10.37 4.45
CA VAL A 293 17.00 -11.35 3.94
C VAL A 293 17.23 -12.39 5.03
N PRO A 294 16.70 -13.62 4.88
CA PRO A 294 17.03 -14.71 5.77
C PRO A 294 18.55 -14.96 5.78
N PRO A 295 19.12 -15.44 6.91
CA PRO A 295 20.52 -15.83 6.97
C PRO A 295 20.88 -16.77 5.80
N GLY A 296 22.03 -16.51 5.15
CA GLY A 296 22.54 -17.32 4.05
C GLY A 296 21.81 -17.17 2.70
N HIS A 297 20.88 -16.23 2.55
CA HIS A 297 20.17 -15.99 1.28
C HIS A 297 20.53 -14.62 0.70
N SER A 298 20.47 -14.48 -0.63
CA SER A 298 20.57 -13.18 -1.31
C SER A 298 19.20 -12.51 -1.42
N ALA A 299 19.15 -11.17 -1.36
CA ALA A 299 17.92 -10.40 -1.56
C ALA A 299 17.41 -10.56 -3.01
N ALA A 300 16.52 -11.52 -3.26
CA ALA A 300 15.87 -11.67 -4.56
C ALA A 300 14.69 -10.67 -4.70
N ALA A 301 14.70 -9.88 -5.77
CA ALA A 301 13.77 -8.79 -6.05
C ALA A 301 12.42 -9.30 -6.60
N ASN A 302 11.58 -9.91 -5.76
CA ASN A 302 10.23 -10.36 -6.12
C ASN A 302 9.13 -9.74 -5.23
N ARG A 303 9.45 -8.65 -4.54
CA ARG A 303 8.45 -7.86 -3.80
C ARG A 303 7.77 -6.88 -4.74
N TRP A 304 6.46 -6.76 -4.59
CA TRP A 304 5.70 -5.62 -5.09
C TRP A 304 4.71 -5.19 -4.01
N ALA A 305 4.29 -3.94 -4.08
CA ALA A 305 3.34 -3.37 -3.14
C ALA A 305 2.52 -2.30 -3.83
N PHE A 306 1.38 -1.99 -3.22
CA PHE A 306 0.77 -0.69 -3.44
C PHE A 306 0.50 -0.01 -2.12
N SER A 307 0.63 1.32 -2.12
CA SER A 307 0.24 2.16 -0.99
C SER A 307 -0.96 3.01 -1.39
N GLY A 308 -2.01 3.03 -0.58
CA GLY A 308 -3.16 3.91 -0.76
C GLY A 308 -3.12 5.05 0.25
N PHE A 309 -3.24 6.28 -0.21
CA PHE A 309 -3.20 7.46 0.65
C PHE A 309 -4.19 8.53 0.19
N PHE A 310 -4.57 9.40 1.13
CA PHE A 310 -5.52 10.49 0.89
C PHE A 310 -4.76 11.81 0.97
N ARG A 311 -4.85 12.66 -0.05
CA ARG A 311 -4.10 13.92 -0.07
C ARG A 311 -4.71 14.94 0.88
N ASP A 312 -3.87 15.58 1.69
CA ASP A 312 -4.25 16.56 2.71
C ASP A 312 -4.96 17.77 2.12
N ALA A 313 -4.48 18.27 0.99
CA ALA A 313 -5.11 19.38 0.28
C ALA A 313 -6.54 19.03 -0.20
N ILE A 314 -6.81 17.75 -0.53
CA ILE A 314 -8.17 17.30 -0.89
C ILE A 314 -9.06 17.22 0.34
N TYR A 315 -8.51 16.74 1.45
CA TYR A 315 -9.22 16.66 2.72
C TYR A 315 -9.66 18.04 3.23
N HIS A 316 -8.76 19.02 3.12
CA HIS A 316 -9.01 20.41 3.48
C HIS A 316 -9.78 21.20 2.43
N ARG A 317 -10.02 20.61 1.24
CA ARG A 317 -10.70 21.24 0.11
C ARG A 317 -10.01 22.55 -0.28
N GLU A 318 -8.69 22.52 -0.30
CA GLU A 318 -7.89 23.69 -0.65
C GLU A 318 -8.27 24.18 -2.04
N THR A 319 -8.40 25.49 -2.19
CA THR A 319 -8.86 26.11 -3.43
C THR A 319 -7.85 25.88 -4.55
N VAL A 320 -8.37 25.69 -5.76
CA VAL A 320 -7.56 25.52 -6.97
C VAL A 320 -7.87 26.61 -7.97
N CYS A 321 -6.83 27.13 -8.62
CA CYS A 321 -6.98 28.08 -9.71
C CYS A 321 -7.39 27.39 -11.01
N LYS A 322 -7.10 26.09 -11.16
CA LYS A 322 -7.45 25.26 -12.31
C LYS A 322 -7.99 23.90 -11.86
N VAL A 323 -9.29 23.69 -12.01
CA VAL A 323 -9.87 22.35 -12.17
C VAL A 323 -9.69 22.00 -13.64
N ALA A 324 -9.19 20.81 -13.97
CA ALA A 324 -8.88 20.47 -15.35
C ALA A 324 -10.09 20.64 -16.29
N GLU A 325 -9.83 21.22 -17.46
CA GLU A 325 -10.78 21.74 -18.45
C GLU A 325 -11.56 20.63 -19.21
N TRP A 326 -11.14 19.37 -19.05
CA TRP A 326 -11.68 18.20 -19.73
C TRP A 326 -12.69 17.47 -18.83
N ARG A 327 -13.88 18.05 -18.63
CA ARG A 327 -14.93 17.37 -17.87
C ARG A 327 -15.33 16.05 -18.55
N LEU A 328 -14.97 14.93 -17.92
CA LEU A 328 -15.62 13.60 -17.87
C LEU A 328 -15.87 12.81 -19.17
N ASP A 329 -16.17 13.50 -20.27
CA ASP A 329 -16.61 12.93 -21.54
C ASP A 329 -15.52 12.12 -22.24
N SER A 330 -14.24 12.36 -21.91
CA SER A 330 -13.11 11.58 -22.45
C SER A 330 -12.66 10.40 -21.58
N ILE A 331 -13.12 10.26 -20.32
CA ILE A 331 -12.92 9.01 -19.54
C ILE A 331 -13.99 7.98 -19.91
N PHE A 332 -15.25 8.37 -20.06
CA PHE A 332 -16.37 7.43 -20.19
C PHE A 332 -17.01 7.35 -21.58
N GLY A 333 -16.48 8.11 -22.55
CA GLY A 333 -17.05 8.22 -23.89
C GLY A 333 -18.23 9.19 -23.92
N TYR A 334 -18.30 9.96 -25.00
CA TYR A 334 -19.36 10.91 -25.29
C TYR A 334 -20.69 10.15 -25.42
N GLN A 335 -21.63 10.31 -24.48
CA GLN A 335 -23.02 9.97 -24.77
C GLN A 335 -23.63 11.17 -25.50
N SER A 336 -23.74 11.07 -26.82
CA SER A 336 -24.56 12.00 -27.58
C SER A 336 -25.94 12.04 -26.94
N LYS A 337 -26.32 13.19 -26.37
CA LYS A 337 -27.73 13.46 -26.13
C LYS A 337 -28.43 13.28 -27.47
N GLY A 338 -29.26 12.24 -27.56
CA GLY A 338 -30.09 12.00 -28.73
C GLY A 338 -30.82 13.29 -29.06
N GLY A 339 -30.49 13.85 -30.22
CA GLY A 339 -31.28 14.88 -30.84
C GLY A 339 -32.63 14.26 -31.13
N SER A 340 -33.65 14.82 -30.51
CA SER A 340 -35.02 14.73 -30.95
C SER A 340 -35.11 15.06 -32.44
N SER A 341 -35.57 14.10 -33.23
CA SER A 341 -36.30 14.32 -34.47
C SER A 341 -37.76 13.98 -34.24
#